data_AF-A0A9P5GBF4-F1
#
_entry.id   AF-A0A9P5GBF4-F1
#
_cell.length_a   1.000
_cell.length_b   1.000
_cell.length_c   1.000
_cell.angle_alpha   90.00
_cell.angle_beta   90.00
_cell.angle_gamma   90.00
#
_symmetry.space_group_name_H-M   'P 1'
#
loop_
_entity.id
_entity.type
_entity.pdbx_description
1 polymer ?
#
loop_
_entity_poly.entity_id
_entity_poly.type
_entity_poly.pdbx_seq_one_letter_code
_entity_poly.pdbx_strand_id
1 'polypeptide(L)'
;MRRLVTHVEKGGLLESHKDVPEAIREELYMEEQQRLERDKRKRGSSLLPGVPYPPININVLPSQSPTSGLDVSGANVAVDLKIMGTLEIPGPRDVAVKEYGEWQESNVTNDTLKAAFRQACDAMLEDGLDLEQVYKDQDPEFFISKGIKRGIARRFVEDNKDWVENVKKAIPIYEVL
;
A
#
# COMPACT_ATOMS: atom_id res chain seq x y z
N MET A 1 -10.86 -17.19 -18.10
CA MET A 1 -9.41 -17.46 -18.24
C MET A 1 -9.05 -18.69 -19.08
N ARG A 2 -9.68 -19.88 -18.91
CA ARG A 2 -9.29 -21.10 -19.66
C ARG A 2 -9.34 -20.96 -21.19
N ARG A 3 -10.24 -20.13 -21.73
CA ARG A 3 -10.40 -19.92 -23.19
C ARG A 3 -9.26 -19.14 -23.84
N LEU A 4 -8.62 -18.20 -23.13
CA LEU A 4 -7.45 -17.48 -23.64
C LEU A 4 -6.28 -18.46 -23.81
N VAL A 5 -6.08 -19.33 -22.81
CA VAL A 5 -5.06 -20.39 -22.84
C VAL A 5 -5.29 -21.33 -24.03
N THR A 6 -6.52 -21.78 -24.25
CA THR A 6 -6.86 -22.61 -25.42
C THR A 6 -6.68 -21.88 -26.76
N HIS A 7 -6.79 -20.55 -26.80
CA HIS A 7 -6.56 -19.78 -28.03
C HIS A 7 -5.07 -19.74 -28.39
N VAL A 8 -4.19 -19.54 -27.40
CA VAL A 8 -2.73 -19.60 -27.58
C VAL A 8 -2.27 -21.01 -27.94
N GLU A 9 -2.80 -22.04 -27.25
CA GLU A 9 -2.50 -23.45 -27.56
C GLU A 9 -2.91 -23.87 -28.98
N LYS A 10 -3.91 -23.20 -29.56
CA LYS A 10 -4.35 -23.40 -30.95
C LYS A 10 -3.57 -22.55 -31.97
N GLY A 11 -2.52 -21.85 -31.53
CA GLY A 11 -1.66 -21.02 -32.39
C GLY A 11 -2.16 -19.59 -32.59
N GLY A 12 -3.08 -19.11 -31.74
CA GLY A 12 -3.49 -17.70 -31.73
C GLY A 12 -2.41 -16.80 -31.13
N LEU A 13 -2.05 -15.73 -31.84
CA LEU A 13 -1.17 -14.68 -31.34
C LEU A 13 -1.89 -13.88 -30.23
N LEU A 14 -1.16 -13.47 -29.20
CA LEU A 14 -1.63 -12.57 -28.15
C LEU A 14 -0.53 -11.52 -27.86
N GLU A 15 -0.03 -10.88 -28.91
CA GLU A 15 1.08 -9.93 -28.81
C GLU A 15 0.56 -8.51 -28.49
N SER A 16 -0.67 -8.21 -28.89
CA SER A 16 -1.35 -6.95 -28.66
C SER A 16 -2.79 -7.16 -28.19
N HIS A 17 -3.37 -6.15 -27.54
CA HIS A 17 -4.78 -6.13 -27.11
C HIS A 17 -5.76 -6.31 -28.30
N LYS A 18 -5.29 -6.23 -29.55
CA LYS A 18 -6.07 -6.49 -30.77
C LYS A 18 -6.20 -7.97 -31.12
N ASP A 19 -5.35 -8.82 -30.57
CA ASP A 19 -5.32 -10.24 -30.91
C ASP A 19 -6.22 -11.09 -30.00
N VAL A 20 -6.79 -10.49 -28.95
CA VAL A 20 -7.77 -11.16 -28.08
C VAL A 20 -9.09 -11.31 -28.85
N PRO A 21 -9.58 -12.56 -29.07
CA PRO A 21 -10.84 -12.79 -29.75
C PRO A 21 -12.01 -12.08 -29.07
N GLU A 22 -12.87 -11.46 -29.86
CA GLU A 22 -14.00 -10.65 -29.39
C GLU A 22 -14.93 -11.44 -28.46
N ALA A 23 -15.15 -12.73 -28.75
CA ALA A 23 -15.94 -13.62 -27.91
C ALA A 23 -15.42 -13.75 -26.47
N ILE A 24 -14.10 -13.62 -26.26
CA ILE A 24 -13.51 -13.72 -24.93
C ILE A 24 -13.56 -12.38 -24.20
N ARG A 25 -13.40 -11.27 -24.94
CA ARG A 25 -13.62 -9.93 -24.40
C ARG A 25 -15.06 -9.79 -23.90
N GLU A 26 -16.04 -10.16 -24.73
CA GLU A 26 -17.46 -10.06 -24.40
C GLU A 26 -17.82 -10.91 -23.17
N GLU A 27 -17.30 -12.14 -23.07
CA GLU A 27 -17.49 -13.00 -21.90
C GLU A 27 -16.93 -12.38 -20.61
N LEU A 28 -15.77 -11.73 -20.68
CA LEU A 28 -15.15 -11.06 -19.53
C LEU A 28 -15.97 -9.83 -19.10
N TYR A 29 -16.49 -9.06 -20.06
CA TYR A 29 -17.40 -7.96 -19.78
C TYR A 29 -18.71 -8.44 -19.13
N MET A 30 -19.27 -9.56 -19.60
CA MET A 30 -20.48 -10.14 -19.01
C MET A 30 -20.24 -10.66 -17.59
N GLU A 31 -19.10 -11.31 -17.33
CA GLU A 31 -18.73 -11.80 -16.00
C GLU A 31 -18.52 -10.65 -15.00
N GLU A 32 -17.83 -9.58 -15.42
CA GLU A 32 -17.62 -8.39 -14.60
C GLU A 32 -18.94 -7.69 -14.27
N GLN A 33 -19.82 -7.52 -15.25
CA GLN A 33 -21.14 -6.92 -15.04
C GLN A 33 -22.00 -7.75 -14.08
N GLN A 34 -21.96 -9.08 -14.20
CA GLN A 34 -22.69 -9.97 -13.30
C GLN A 34 -22.12 -9.93 -11.87
N ARG A 35 -20.80 -9.76 -11.72
CA ARG A 35 -20.15 -9.57 -10.41
C ARG A 35 -20.61 -8.27 -9.75
N LEU A 36 -20.61 -7.16 -10.49
CA LEU A 36 -21.11 -5.87 -10.03
C LEU A 36 -22.59 -5.92 -9.59
N GLU A 37 -23.42 -6.65 -10.32
CA GLU A 37 -24.83 -6.87 -9.97
C GLU A 37 -24.99 -7.72 -8.68
N ARG A 38 -24.17 -8.75 -8.48
CA ARG A 38 -24.17 -9.53 -7.23
C ARG A 38 -23.75 -8.70 -6.02
N ASP A 39 -22.75 -7.83 -6.17
CA ASP A 39 -22.29 -6.95 -5.09
C ASP A 39 -23.30 -5.85 -4.76
N LYS A 40 -24.03 -5.33 -5.75
CA LYS A 40 -25.17 -4.43 -5.51
C LYS A 40 -26.28 -5.09 -4.71
N ARG A 41 -26.60 -6.37 -4.97
CA ARG A 41 -27.60 -7.12 -4.19
C ARG A 41 -27.15 -7.41 -2.76
N LYS A 42 -25.83 -7.55 -2.53
CA LYS A 42 -25.24 -7.71 -1.20
C LYS A 42 -25.26 -6.43 -0.37
N ARG A 43 -25.13 -5.26 -1.00
CA ARG A 43 -25.35 -3.93 -0.37
C ARG A 43 -26.83 -3.58 -0.19
N GLY A 44 -27.72 -4.25 -0.93
CA GLY A 44 -29.16 -3.98 -0.96
C GLY A 44 -30.02 -4.79 0.01
N SER A 45 -29.46 -5.69 0.83
CA SER A 45 -30.24 -6.49 1.79
C SER A 45 -29.81 -6.24 3.23
N SER A 46 -29.99 -4.99 3.68
CA SER A 46 -30.23 -4.65 5.10
C SER A 46 -30.43 -3.13 5.24
N LEU A 47 -31.51 -2.60 4.68
CA LEU A 47 -32.00 -1.26 5.05
C LEU A 47 -33.51 -1.36 5.33
N LEU A 48 -33.84 -1.98 6.46
CA LEU A 48 -35.07 -1.65 7.17
C LEU A 48 -34.73 -0.53 8.18
N PRO A 49 -35.38 0.64 8.12
CA PRO A 49 -35.16 1.69 9.09
C PRO A 49 -35.84 1.34 10.41
N GLY A 50 -35.07 1.29 11.49
CA GLY A 50 -35.61 1.40 12.85
C GLY A 50 -35.63 0.13 13.71
N VAL A 51 -34.52 -0.61 13.80
CA VAL A 51 -34.31 -1.56 14.91
C VAL A 51 -33.00 -1.23 15.62
N PRO A 52 -32.99 -0.93 16.93
CA PRO A 52 -31.77 -0.75 17.69
C PRO A 52 -30.98 -2.06 17.69
N TYR A 53 -29.72 -2.00 17.26
CA TYR A 53 -28.81 -3.14 17.33
C TYR A 53 -28.77 -3.68 18.78
N PRO A 54 -28.82 -5.01 19.00
CA PRO A 54 -28.64 -5.54 20.34
C PRO A 54 -27.23 -5.19 20.82
N PRO A 55 -27.06 -4.70 22.06
CA PRO A 55 -25.76 -4.32 22.58
C PRO A 55 -24.85 -5.54 22.70
N ILE A 56 -23.64 -5.44 22.15
CA ILE A 56 -22.59 -6.46 22.26
C ILE A 56 -22.04 -6.38 23.69
N ASN A 57 -22.33 -7.39 24.51
CA ASN A 57 -21.77 -7.55 25.85
C ASN A 57 -20.50 -8.41 25.78
N ILE A 58 -19.33 -7.79 25.94
CA ILE A 58 -18.05 -8.50 26.04
C ILE A 58 -17.64 -8.50 27.51
N ASN A 59 -17.84 -9.63 28.19
CA ASN A 59 -17.27 -9.83 29.51
C ASN A 59 -15.77 -10.13 29.37
N VAL A 60 -14.94 -9.12 29.62
CA VAL A 60 -13.49 -9.32 29.77
C VAL A 60 -13.20 -9.35 31.27
N LEU A 61 -12.92 -10.53 31.81
CA LEU A 61 -12.49 -10.66 33.21
C LEU A 61 -11.03 -10.18 33.31
N PRO A 62 -10.68 -9.22 34.18
CA PRO A 62 -9.28 -8.86 34.38
C PRO A 62 -8.58 -10.00 35.11
N SER A 63 -7.52 -10.55 34.52
CA SER A 63 -6.53 -11.33 35.27
C SER A 63 -5.79 -10.35 36.18
N GLN A 64 -6.25 -10.24 37.44
CA GLN A 64 -5.51 -9.59 38.50
C GLN A 64 -4.28 -10.45 38.81
N SER A 65 -3.09 -9.94 38.51
CA SER A 65 -1.87 -10.36 39.19
C SER A 65 -1.54 -9.30 40.25
N PRO A 66 -1.37 -9.66 41.52
CA PRO A 66 -0.94 -8.70 42.52
C PRO A 66 0.57 -8.57 42.46
N THR A 67 1.09 -7.34 42.47
CA THR A 67 2.00 -6.85 43.53
C THR A 67 2.52 -5.43 43.20
N SER A 68 2.30 -4.53 44.18
CA SER A 68 3.12 -3.38 44.61
C SER A 68 3.91 -2.58 43.56
N GLY A 69 3.81 -1.26 43.42
CA GLY A 69 3.32 -0.18 44.27
C GLY A 69 4.07 1.12 43.87
N LEU A 70 3.51 2.26 44.26
CA LEU A 70 3.98 3.65 44.17
C LEU A 70 3.58 4.51 42.96
N ASP A 71 2.82 5.55 43.31
CA ASP A 71 2.38 6.72 42.55
C ASP A 71 3.48 7.44 41.76
N VAL A 72 3.17 7.81 40.50
CA VAL A 72 3.27 9.20 40.03
C VAL A 72 2.15 9.46 39.02
N SER A 73 1.35 10.50 39.30
CA SER A 73 0.32 11.07 38.44
C SER A 73 0.92 11.49 37.09
N GLY A 74 0.63 10.72 36.04
CA GLY A 74 0.95 11.05 34.65
C GLY A 74 -0.32 11.40 33.91
N ALA A 75 -0.43 12.66 33.46
CA ALA A 75 -1.45 13.08 32.52
C ALA A 75 -1.40 12.18 31.27
N ASN A 76 -2.43 11.35 31.09
CA ASN A 76 -2.61 10.54 29.89
C ASN A 76 -2.93 11.46 28.71
N VAL A 77 -1.90 12.00 28.07
CA VAL A 77 -2.00 12.39 26.67
C VAL A 77 -2.20 11.07 25.93
N ALA A 78 -3.43 10.82 25.49
CA ALA A 78 -3.72 9.77 24.54
C ALA A 78 -2.97 10.12 23.25
N VAL A 79 -1.71 9.69 23.16
CA VAL A 79 -1.05 9.52 21.89
C VAL A 79 -1.86 8.44 21.18
N ASP A 80 -2.67 8.89 20.23
CA ASP A 80 -3.18 8.10 19.13
C ASP A 80 -1.96 7.51 18.42
N LEU A 81 -1.40 6.45 19.01
CA LEU A 81 -0.46 5.55 18.36
C LEU A 81 -1.29 4.89 17.28
N LYS A 82 -1.41 5.60 16.15
CA LYS A 82 -1.76 5.03 14.86
C LYS A 82 -0.83 3.84 14.73
N ILE A 83 -1.36 2.64 14.98
CA ILE A 83 -0.67 1.38 14.74
C ILE A 83 -0.52 1.35 13.23
N MET A 84 0.53 2.01 12.74
CA MET A 84 0.94 2.00 11.35
C MET A 84 1.31 0.54 11.11
N GLY A 85 0.43 -0.17 10.39
CA GLY A 85 0.67 -1.57 10.07
C GLY A 85 2.05 -1.74 9.43
N THR A 86 2.72 -2.85 9.72
CA THR A 86 4.02 -3.17 9.15
C THR A 86 3.96 -3.09 7.63
N LEU A 87 4.80 -2.24 7.04
CA LEU A 87 4.94 -2.13 5.60
C LEU A 87 5.86 -3.26 5.14
N GLU A 88 5.29 -4.37 4.65
CA GLU A 88 6.08 -5.45 4.07
C GLU A 88 6.48 -5.09 2.65
N ILE A 89 7.77 -4.81 2.44
CA ILE A 89 8.35 -4.51 1.14
C ILE A 89 9.13 -5.73 0.65
N PRO A 90 8.71 -6.39 -0.45
CA PRO A 90 9.41 -7.57 -0.95
C PRO A 90 10.75 -7.20 -1.59
N GLY A 91 11.72 -8.11 -1.50
CA GLY A 91 13.03 -8.01 -2.15
C GLY A 91 14.11 -7.32 -1.30
N PRO A 92 15.31 -7.10 -1.87
CA PRO A 92 16.41 -6.42 -1.18
C PRO A 92 16.08 -4.95 -0.87
N ARG A 93 16.46 -4.48 0.31
CA ARG A 93 16.10 -3.14 0.82
C ARG A 93 16.73 -2.01 -0.01
N ASP A 94 17.98 -2.17 -0.40
CA ASP A 94 18.72 -1.21 -1.21
C ASP A 94 18.13 -1.12 -2.63
N VAL A 95 17.68 -2.24 -3.20
CA VAL A 95 16.98 -2.28 -4.48
C VAL A 95 15.62 -1.57 -4.37
N ALA A 96 14.86 -1.83 -3.30
CA ALA A 96 13.59 -1.17 -3.06
C ALA A 96 13.73 0.36 -2.96
N VAL A 97 14.79 0.87 -2.31
CA VAL A 97 15.08 2.32 -2.26
C VAL A 97 15.32 2.92 -3.65
N LYS A 98 16.02 2.19 -4.53
CA LYS A 98 16.27 2.62 -5.91
C LYS A 98 14.99 2.68 -6.73
N GLU A 99 14.20 1.61 -6.71
CA GLU A 99 12.93 1.53 -7.43
C GLU A 99 11.92 2.57 -6.93
N TYR A 100 11.91 2.87 -5.63
CA TYR A 100 11.12 3.95 -5.07
C TYR A 100 11.57 5.32 -5.59
N GLY A 101 12.88 5.55 -5.67
CA GLY A 101 13.46 6.75 -6.26
C GLY A 101 13.04 6.94 -7.72
N GLU A 102 13.16 5.90 -8.53
CA GLU A 102 12.73 5.90 -9.93
C GLU A 102 11.24 6.21 -10.06
N TRP A 103 10.42 5.63 -9.18
CA TRP A 103 8.99 5.93 -9.14
C TRP A 103 8.73 7.40 -8.75
N GLN A 104 9.40 7.93 -7.72
CA GLN A 104 9.29 9.34 -7.34
C GLN A 104 9.66 10.28 -8.49
N GLU A 105 10.72 9.96 -9.23
CA GLU A 105 11.11 10.71 -10.42
C GLU A 105 10.07 10.66 -11.54
N SER A 106 9.38 9.54 -11.72
CA SER A 106 8.32 9.41 -12.73
C SER A 106 7.12 10.31 -12.45
N ASN A 107 6.91 10.70 -11.19
CA ASN A 107 5.82 11.58 -10.76
C ASN A 107 6.13 13.08 -10.98
N VAL A 108 7.34 13.44 -11.41
CA VAL A 108 7.74 14.83 -11.65
C VAL A 108 8.39 15.02 -13.03
N THR A 109 8.14 16.16 -13.66
CA THR A 109 8.76 16.51 -14.95
C THR A 109 9.98 17.42 -14.80
N ASN A 110 10.12 18.08 -13.65
CA ASN A 110 11.20 19.02 -13.41
C ASN A 110 12.50 18.31 -12.97
N ASP A 111 13.58 18.50 -13.72
CA ASP A 111 14.85 17.82 -13.48
C ASP A 111 15.50 18.17 -12.14
N THR A 112 15.28 19.38 -11.62
CA THR A 112 15.78 19.77 -10.29
C THR A 112 15.05 19.00 -9.19
N LEU A 113 13.75 18.72 -9.35
CA LEU A 113 13.01 17.91 -8.39
C LEU A 113 13.41 16.43 -8.49
N LYS A 114 13.61 15.91 -9.70
CA LYS A 114 14.17 14.56 -9.90
C LYS A 114 15.53 14.39 -9.23
N ALA A 115 16.43 15.35 -9.42
CA ALA A 115 17.74 15.34 -8.77
C ALA A 115 17.62 15.36 -7.24
N ALA A 116 16.67 16.10 -6.67
CA ALA A 116 16.44 16.11 -5.23
C ALA A 116 15.92 14.76 -4.71
N PHE A 117 15.10 14.03 -5.48
CA PHE A 117 14.67 12.68 -5.12
C PHE A 117 15.82 11.67 -5.18
N ARG A 118 16.69 11.76 -6.19
CA ARG A 118 17.92 10.95 -6.26
C ARG A 118 18.80 11.17 -5.04
N GLN A 119 19.02 12.43 -4.67
CA GLN A 119 19.79 12.79 -3.47
C GLN A 119 19.16 12.24 -2.19
N ALA A 120 17.83 12.17 -2.10
CA ALA A 120 17.16 11.54 -0.96
C ALA A 120 17.43 10.03 -0.89
N CYS A 121 17.37 9.33 -2.02
CA CYS A 121 17.72 7.91 -2.11
C CYS A 121 19.20 7.67 -1.77
N ASP A 122 20.11 8.47 -2.33
CA ASP A 122 21.54 8.37 -2.04
C ASP A 122 21.81 8.57 -0.54
N ALA A 123 21.22 9.59 0.07
CA ALA A 123 21.36 9.86 1.51
C ALA A 123 20.84 8.71 2.39
N MET A 124 19.76 8.02 1.98
CA MET A 124 19.29 6.82 2.67
C MET A 124 20.30 5.68 2.58
N LEU A 125 20.80 5.41 1.37
CA LEU A 125 21.74 4.31 1.14
C LEU A 125 23.07 4.55 1.86
N GLU A 126 23.56 5.79 1.89
CA GLU A 126 24.77 6.19 2.61
C GLU A 126 24.66 5.99 4.13
N ASP A 127 23.51 6.33 4.72
CA ASP A 127 23.26 6.15 6.17
C ASP A 127 22.69 4.76 6.51
N GLY A 128 22.52 3.88 5.52
CA GLY A 128 22.01 2.52 5.70
C GLY A 128 20.52 2.45 6.10
N LEU A 129 19.74 3.47 5.75
CA LEU A 129 18.30 3.54 5.99
C LEU A 129 17.50 2.84 4.89
N ASP A 130 16.46 2.11 5.30
CA ASP A 130 15.50 1.48 4.41
C ASP A 130 14.12 2.16 4.44
N LEU A 131 13.28 1.83 3.45
CA LEU A 131 11.94 2.41 3.33
C LEU A 131 11.02 2.02 4.48
N GLU A 132 11.21 0.87 5.13
CA GLU A 132 10.38 0.49 6.27
C GLU A 132 10.67 1.35 7.50
N GLN A 133 11.95 1.67 7.73
CA GLN A 133 12.38 2.59 8.79
C GLN A 133 11.83 3.99 8.55
N VAL A 134 12.00 4.54 7.34
CA VAL A 134 11.45 5.85 6.97
C VAL A 134 9.93 5.89 7.14
N TYR A 135 9.23 4.81 6.76
CA TYR A 135 7.79 4.71 6.94
C TYR A 135 7.38 4.65 8.42
N LYS A 136 8.16 4.00 9.29
CA LYS A 136 7.89 3.92 10.73
C LYS A 136 8.12 5.27 11.42
N ASP A 137 9.21 5.94 11.07
CA ASP A 137 9.62 7.16 11.74
C ASP A 137 8.77 8.36 11.30
N GLN A 138 8.24 8.35 10.07
CA GLN A 138 7.45 9.44 9.47
C GLN A 138 8.11 10.82 9.63
N ASP A 139 9.45 10.86 9.71
CA ASP A 139 10.21 12.07 10.02
C ASP A 139 10.95 12.61 8.78
N PRO A 140 10.54 13.77 8.24
CA PRO A 140 11.24 14.40 7.13
C PRO A 140 12.53 15.12 7.56
N GLU A 141 12.79 15.33 8.86
CA GLU A 141 13.92 16.15 9.32
C GLU A 141 15.28 15.53 8.98
N PHE A 142 15.37 14.19 8.92
CA PHE A 142 16.56 13.50 8.41
C PHE A 142 16.98 14.06 7.03
N PHE A 143 16.05 14.09 6.07
CA PHE A 143 16.31 14.55 4.71
C PHE A 143 16.61 16.05 4.67
N ILE A 144 15.88 16.85 5.47
CA ILE A 144 16.10 18.30 5.56
C ILE A 144 17.51 18.59 6.06
N SER A 145 17.98 17.85 7.06
CA SER A 145 19.34 17.98 7.61
C SER A 145 20.44 17.65 6.58
N LYS A 146 20.14 16.77 5.61
CA LYS A 146 21.01 16.43 4.47
C LYS A 146 20.92 17.46 3.32
N GLY A 147 20.18 18.55 3.50
CA GLY A 147 20.06 19.64 2.52
C GLY A 147 18.92 19.48 1.51
N ILE A 148 18.06 18.47 1.69
CA ILE A 148 16.90 18.25 0.80
C ILE A 148 15.80 19.26 1.15
N LYS A 149 15.18 19.84 0.12
CA LYS A 149 14.12 20.84 0.32
C LYS A 149 12.96 20.24 1.13
N ARG A 150 12.47 20.97 2.13
CA ARG A 150 11.36 20.56 3.02
C ARG A 150 10.16 19.94 2.29
N GLY A 151 9.76 20.50 1.15
CA GLY A 151 8.65 19.98 0.36
C GLY A 151 8.92 18.58 -0.23
N ILE A 152 10.14 18.35 -0.72
CA ILE A 152 10.59 17.05 -1.22
C ILE A 152 10.70 16.05 -0.07
N ALA A 153 11.33 16.44 1.03
CA ALA A 153 11.48 15.60 2.21
C ALA A 153 10.13 15.08 2.73
N ARG A 154 9.12 15.97 2.85
CA ARG A 154 7.77 15.56 3.26
C ARG A 154 7.13 14.59 2.28
N ARG A 155 7.13 14.94 1.00
CA ARG A 155 6.53 14.12 -0.06
C ARG A 155 7.17 12.73 -0.11
N PHE A 156 8.49 12.68 0.02
CA PHE A 156 9.26 11.44 0.02
C PHE A 156 8.86 10.50 1.17
N VAL A 157 8.57 11.02 2.36
CA VAL A 157 8.12 10.21 3.50
C VAL A 157 6.66 9.78 3.36
N GLU A 158 5.79 10.71 2.92
CA GLU A 158 4.35 10.50 2.78
C GLU A 158 4.02 9.44 1.72
N ASP A 159 4.66 9.51 0.55
CA ASP A 159 4.29 8.69 -0.61
C ASP A 159 4.77 7.23 -0.52
N ASN A 160 5.60 6.89 0.47
CA ASN A 160 6.13 5.55 0.67
C ASN A 160 5.00 4.51 0.77
N LYS A 161 3.93 4.86 1.49
CA LYS A 161 2.75 4.01 1.60
C LYS A 161 2.09 3.76 0.23
N ASP A 162 1.89 4.84 -0.53
CA ASP A 162 1.21 4.77 -1.81
C ASP A 162 2.01 3.96 -2.82
N TRP A 163 3.33 4.06 -2.82
CA TRP A 163 4.19 3.23 -3.65
C TRP A 163 4.06 1.74 -3.31
N VAL A 164 4.10 1.38 -2.02
CA VAL A 164 3.98 -0.03 -1.64
C VAL A 164 2.61 -0.59 -1.98
N GLU A 165 1.54 0.15 -1.70
CA GLU A 165 0.16 -0.31 -1.94
C GLU A 165 -0.19 -0.36 -3.42
N ASN A 166 0.24 0.61 -4.22
CA ASN A 166 -0.23 0.76 -5.60
C ASN A 166 0.79 0.34 -6.67
N VAL A 167 2.07 0.19 -6.32
CA VAL A 167 3.12 -0.20 -7.27
C VAL A 167 3.64 -1.58 -6.93
N LYS A 168 4.10 -1.80 -5.69
CA LYS A 168 4.70 -3.10 -5.33
C LYS A 168 3.68 -4.21 -5.15
N LYS A 169 2.56 -3.96 -4.49
CA LYS A 169 1.50 -4.97 -4.30
C LYS A 169 0.61 -5.15 -5.53
N ALA A 170 0.58 -4.17 -6.42
CA ALA A 170 -0.19 -4.21 -7.66
C ALA A 170 0.52 -4.97 -8.79
N ILE A 171 1.79 -5.38 -8.60
CA ILE A 171 2.50 -6.27 -9.52
C ILE A 171 2.20 -7.72 -9.08
N PRO A 172 1.25 -8.43 -9.72
CA PRO A 172 1.14 -9.86 -9.53
C PRO A 172 2.43 -10.50 -10.05
N ILE A 173 3.07 -11.28 -9.20
CA ILE A 173 4.26 -12.09 -9.51
C ILE A 173 3.92 -12.99 -10.70
N TYR A 174 4.30 -12.56 -11.90
CA TYR A 174 4.29 -13.37 -13.12
C TYR A 174 5.68 -13.33 -13.78
N GLU A 175 6.76 -13.39 -12.99
CA GLU A 175 8.09 -13.63 -13.55
C GLU A 175 8.93 -14.46 -12.58
N VAL A 176 8.68 -15.77 -12.55
CA VAL A 176 9.72 -16.81 -12.47
C VAL A 176 9.14 -18.07 -13.13
N LEU A 177 9.35 -18.22 -14.43
CA LEU A 177 9.39 -19.50 -15.13
C LEU A 177 10.55 -19.48 -16.13
#